data_AF-A0A1M6GP42-F1
#
_entry.id   AF-A0A1M6GP42-F1
#
_cell.length_a   1.000
_cell.length_b   1.000
_cell.length_c   1.000
_cell.angle_alpha   90.00
_cell.angle_beta   90.00
_cell.angle_gamma   90.00
#
_symmetry.space_group_name_H-M   'P 1'
#
loop_
_entity.id
_entity.type
_entity.pdbx_description
1 polymer ?
#
loop_
_entity_poly.entity_id
_entity_poly.type
_entity_poly.pdbx_seq_one_letter_code
_entity_poly.pdbx_strand_id
1 'polypeptide(L)'
;MKTDCKKIVTLPLPLDQAMQLLVESATVATWFGADRAEVEPEKGGRYEIFWQTDGEYDSTGECRIESIDENSLVIQWRGPDKHAHFAGLEKPGSSKVSFHLECDGEVTVLIITHSGLSESPDAEKAIAYYNERWKIWGHNLELVGTIRAKLISAQEIAKKIIRDKDVSIEDLDFVPKPAGGLRKRFDFSDISLNTGELFGDPTVMKNVVDQA
;
A
#
# COMPACT_ATOMS: atom_id res chain seq x y z
N MET A 1 25.06 -10.98 11.12
CA MET A 1 24.00 -11.72 10.39
C MET A 1 23.05 -10.65 9.85
N LYS A 2 22.06 -10.94 8.99
CA LYS A 2 21.11 -9.91 8.50
C LYS A 2 19.74 -10.27 9.07
N THR A 3 18.99 -9.27 9.50
CA THR A 3 17.65 -9.48 10.09
C THR A 3 16.57 -9.15 9.07
N ASP A 4 15.52 -9.99 9.04
CA ASP A 4 14.39 -9.83 8.13
C ASP A 4 13.13 -9.44 8.91
N CYS A 5 12.36 -8.49 8.39
CA CYS A 5 11.01 -8.19 8.86
C CYS A 5 10.00 -9.00 8.04
N LYS A 6 9.15 -9.79 8.71
CA LYS A 6 8.10 -10.60 8.05
C LYS A 6 6.71 -10.11 8.44
N LYS A 7 5.82 -9.96 7.45
CA LYS A 7 4.41 -9.62 7.62
C LYS A 7 3.56 -10.54 6.74
N ILE A 8 2.43 -11.00 7.28
CA ILE A 8 1.43 -11.77 6.53
C ILE A 8 0.17 -10.92 6.44
N VAL A 9 -0.43 -10.93 5.25
CA VAL A 9 -1.65 -10.20 4.88
C VAL A 9 -2.58 -11.16 4.15
N THR A 10 -3.86 -11.16 4.49
CA THR A 10 -4.88 -11.97 3.80
C THR A 10 -5.73 -11.07 2.91
N LEU A 11 -5.81 -11.40 1.62
CA LEU A 11 -6.55 -10.63 0.61
C LEU A 11 -7.74 -11.46 0.12
N PRO A 12 -8.98 -10.95 0.19
CA PRO A 12 -10.16 -11.65 -0.33
C PRO A 12 -10.27 -11.49 -1.85
N LEU A 13 -9.19 -11.84 -2.55
CA LEU A 13 -9.02 -11.68 -3.99
C LEU A 13 -8.33 -12.92 -4.56
N PRO A 14 -8.64 -13.31 -5.81
CA PRO A 14 -7.83 -14.26 -6.54
C PRO A 14 -6.44 -13.69 -6.82
N LEU A 15 -5.52 -14.59 -7.14
CA LEU A 15 -4.08 -14.31 -7.21
C LEU A 15 -3.71 -13.22 -8.22
N ASP A 16 -4.36 -13.18 -9.38
CA ASP A 16 -4.15 -12.17 -10.42
C ASP A 16 -4.54 -10.76 -9.92
N GLN A 17 -5.68 -10.66 -9.22
CA GLN A 17 -6.16 -9.41 -8.64
C GLN A 17 -5.30 -8.97 -7.46
N ALA A 18 -4.79 -9.91 -6.67
CA ALA A 18 -3.85 -9.63 -5.59
C ALA A 18 -2.51 -9.12 -6.13
N MET A 19 -1.97 -9.74 -7.19
CA MET A 19 -0.75 -9.27 -7.86
C MET A 19 -0.95 -7.86 -8.43
N GLN A 20 -2.11 -7.57 -9.03
CA GLN A 20 -2.46 -6.23 -9.52
C GLN A 20 -2.37 -5.16 -8.41
N LEU A 21 -2.71 -5.45 -7.16
CA LEU A 21 -2.54 -4.50 -6.06
C LEU A 21 -1.08 -4.08 -5.83
N LEU A 22 -0.15 -4.97 -6.15
CA LEU A 22 1.28 -4.78 -5.91
C LEU A 22 1.98 -4.05 -7.06
N VAL A 23 1.39 -4.05 -8.26
CA VAL A 23 2.04 -3.53 -9.48
C VAL A 23 1.28 -2.40 -10.18
N GLU A 24 0.01 -2.16 -9.83
CA GLU A 24 -0.72 -0.99 -10.33
C GLU A 24 -0.32 0.26 -9.56
N SER A 25 0.24 1.25 -10.26
CA SER A 25 0.77 2.49 -9.66
C SER A 25 -0.22 3.19 -8.72
N ALA A 26 -1.49 3.34 -9.11
CA ALA A 26 -2.50 3.99 -8.27
C ALA A 26 -2.77 3.23 -6.98
N THR A 27 -2.84 1.90 -7.08
CA THR A 27 -3.09 1.01 -5.95
C THR A 27 -1.91 1.00 -5.00
N VAL A 28 -0.68 0.89 -5.54
CA VAL A 28 0.58 1.00 -4.79
C VAL A 28 0.66 2.29 -4.00
N ALA A 29 0.41 3.44 -4.65
CA ALA A 29 0.39 4.73 -3.96
C ALA A 29 -0.61 4.74 -2.79
N THR A 30 -1.80 4.17 -3.02
CA THR A 30 -2.89 4.17 -2.03
C THR A 30 -2.52 3.39 -0.78
N TRP A 31 -2.06 2.13 -0.89
CA TRP A 31 -1.80 1.33 0.31
C TRP A 31 -0.50 1.73 1.03
N PHE A 32 0.48 2.31 0.33
CA PHE A 32 1.63 2.95 0.96
C PHE A 32 1.31 4.31 1.61
N GLY A 33 0.14 4.90 1.34
CA GLY A 33 -0.23 6.23 1.80
C GLY A 33 0.66 7.33 1.19
N ALA A 34 1.02 7.17 -0.08
CA ALA A 34 1.89 8.06 -0.84
C ALA A 34 1.09 8.95 -1.79
N ASP A 35 1.65 10.10 -2.15
CA ASP A 35 1.03 11.02 -3.12
C ASP A 35 0.93 10.40 -4.52
N ARG A 36 1.97 9.63 -4.89
CA ARG A 36 2.05 8.91 -6.17
C ARG A 36 3.03 7.75 -6.10
N ALA A 37 2.89 6.83 -7.05
CA ALA A 37 3.87 5.79 -7.32
C ALA A 37 4.04 5.65 -8.83
N GLU A 38 5.21 5.18 -9.25
CA GLU A 38 5.54 4.80 -10.61
C GLU A 38 6.01 3.36 -10.63
N VAL A 39 5.20 2.51 -11.24
CA VAL A 39 5.46 1.07 -11.33
C VAL A 39 5.39 0.60 -12.77
N GLU A 40 6.47 -0.02 -13.23
CA GLU A 40 6.54 -0.71 -14.52
C GLU A 40 6.60 -2.22 -14.23
N PRO A 41 5.53 -2.99 -14.51
CA PRO A 41 5.35 -4.37 -14.04
C PRO A 41 6.19 -5.38 -14.84
N GLU A 42 7.49 -5.15 -14.93
CA GLU A 42 8.46 -6.00 -15.61
C GLU A 42 9.80 -6.01 -14.87
N LYS A 43 10.59 -7.05 -15.09
CA LYS A 43 11.94 -7.14 -14.50
C LYS A 43 12.80 -5.96 -14.95
N GLY A 44 13.36 -5.23 -13.99
CA GLY A 44 14.15 -4.03 -14.22
C GLY A 44 13.33 -2.74 -14.35
N GLY A 45 12.00 -2.84 -14.39
CA GLY A 45 11.08 -1.70 -14.41
C GLY A 45 11.12 -0.90 -13.10
N ARG A 46 10.68 0.36 -13.15
CA ARG A 46 10.57 1.22 -11.96
C ARG A 46 9.64 0.62 -10.90
N TYR A 47 10.03 0.80 -9.63
CA TYR A 47 9.17 0.60 -8.48
C TYR A 47 9.42 1.74 -7.48
N GLU A 48 8.89 2.90 -7.81
CA GLU A 48 9.19 4.16 -7.13
C GLU A 48 7.94 4.69 -6.42
N ILE A 49 8.07 5.00 -5.14
CA ILE A 49 7.00 5.51 -4.27
C ILE A 49 7.43 6.88 -3.78
N PHE A 50 6.54 7.87 -3.88
CA PHE A 50 6.82 9.26 -3.55
C PHE A 50 5.82 9.74 -2.48
N TRP A 51 6.27 9.86 -1.23
CA TRP A 51 5.42 10.30 -0.12
C TRP A 51 5.26 11.83 -0.03
N GLN A 52 6.06 12.60 -0.78
CA GLN A 52 5.93 14.05 -0.89
C GLN A 52 5.88 14.48 -2.36
N THR A 53 5.15 15.57 -2.61
CA THR A 53 4.85 16.06 -3.96
C THR A 53 6.07 16.61 -4.71
N ASP A 54 7.10 17.07 -3.99
CA ASP A 54 8.37 17.54 -4.57
C ASP A 54 9.32 16.40 -4.97
N GLY A 55 9.05 15.16 -4.54
CA GLY A 55 9.65 13.92 -5.04
C GLY A 55 11.14 13.69 -4.72
N GLU A 56 11.85 14.72 -4.29
CA GLU A 56 13.29 14.67 -3.96
C GLU A 56 13.54 14.19 -2.52
N TYR A 57 12.61 14.43 -1.60
CA TYR A 57 12.73 14.03 -0.20
C TYR A 57 11.73 12.92 0.14
N ASP A 58 12.21 11.83 0.75
CA ASP A 58 11.37 10.72 1.23
C ASP A 58 10.66 9.96 0.08
N SER A 59 11.46 9.23 -0.71
CA SER A 59 10.99 8.39 -1.82
C SER A 59 11.82 7.11 -1.99
N THR A 60 11.27 6.12 -2.69
CA THR A 60 12.04 4.97 -3.20
C THR A 60 12.60 5.22 -4.61
N GLY A 61 12.90 6.46 -4.96
CA GLY A 61 13.43 6.82 -6.28
C GLY A 61 14.61 5.94 -6.71
N GLU A 62 14.63 5.58 -8.00
CA GLU A 62 15.58 4.66 -8.64
C GLU A 62 15.48 3.17 -8.24
N CYS A 63 14.58 2.81 -7.31
CA CYS A 63 14.30 1.40 -7.01
C CYS A 63 13.62 0.70 -8.18
N ARG A 64 14.01 -0.55 -8.41
CA ARG A 64 13.52 -1.38 -9.52
C ARG A 64 12.97 -2.72 -9.05
N ILE A 65 12.15 -3.32 -9.90
CA ILE A 65 11.75 -4.71 -9.78
C ILE A 65 12.95 -5.62 -10.11
N GLU A 66 13.36 -6.47 -9.17
CA GLU A 66 14.43 -7.45 -9.41
C GLU A 66 13.91 -8.73 -10.08
N SER A 67 12.72 -9.16 -9.68
CA SER A 67 12.02 -10.30 -10.28
C SER A 67 10.52 -10.14 -10.11
N ILE A 68 9.78 -10.64 -11.09
CA ILE A 68 8.33 -10.72 -11.09
C ILE A 68 7.94 -12.00 -11.82
N ASP A 69 7.03 -12.76 -11.21
CA ASP A 69 6.35 -13.90 -11.81
C ASP A 69 4.88 -13.92 -11.36
N GLU A 70 4.15 -14.99 -11.63
CA GLU A 70 2.72 -15.10 -11.31
C GLU A 70 2.45 -14.98 -9.79
N ASN A 71 3.33 -15.55 -8.96
CA ASN A 71 3.13 -15.71 -7.51
C ASN A 71 4.16 -14.94 -6.68
N SER A 72 5.06 -14.19 -7.31
CA SER A 72 6.13 -13.52 -6.60
C SER A 72 6.53 -12.19 -7.23
N LEU A 73 6.89 -11.25 -6.36
CA LEU A 73 7.44 -9.96 -6.73
C LEU A 73 8.59 -9.64 -5.76
N VAL A 74 9.76 -9.31 -6.29
CA VAL A 74 10.90 -8.84 -5.51
C VAL A 74 11.30 -7.47 -6.01
N ILE A 75 11.33 -6.51 -5.10
CA ILE A 75 11.69 -5.12 -5.39
C ILE A 75 12.93 -4.71 -4.60
N GLN A 76 13.72 -3.86 -5.22
CA GLN A 76 14.74 -3.09 -4.51
C GLN A 76 14.06 -2.11 -3.56
N TRP A 77 14.73 -1.83 -2.46
CA TRP A 77 14.24 -0.89 -1.48
C TRP A 77 15.35 0.05 -1.02
N ARG A 78 14.96 1.27 -0.68
CA ARG A 78 15.77 2.27 0.02
C ARG A 78 14.90 2.97 1.05
N GLY A 79 15.51 3.43 2.13
CA GLY A 79 14.77 4.16 3.16
C GLY A 79 14.56 5.62 2.81
N PRO A 80 13.79 6.35 3.64
CA PRO A 80 13.71 7.80 3.55
C PRO A 80 15.09 8.43 3.79
N ASP A 81 15.39 9.59 3.17
CA ASP A 81 16.73 10.19 3.20
C ASP A 81 17.23 10.49 4.62
N LYS A 82 16.32 10.90 5.52
CA LYS A 82 16.62 11.09 6.95
C LYS A 82 17.15 9.84 7.65
N HIS A 83 16.95 8.67 7.06
CA HIS A 83 17.39 7.36 7.53
C HIS A 83 18.41 6.70 6.58
N ALA A 84 18.86 7.40 5.53
CA ALA A 84 19.86 6.88 4.58
C ALA A 84 21.25 6.68 5.21
N HIS A 85 21.48 7.20 6.41
CA HIS A 85 22.68 6.90 7.19
C HIS A 85 22.65 5.51 7.86
N PHE A 86 21.48 4.85 7.89
CA PHE A 86 21.35 3.51 8.45
C PHE A 86 21.75 2.44 7.44
N ALA A 87 22.48 1.45 7.93
CA ALA A 87 22.93 0.34 7.10
C ALA A 87 21.75 -0.51 6.58
N GLY A 88 21.66 -0.66 5.26
CA GLY A 88 20.51 -1.25 4.57
C GLY A 88 19.53 -0.23 3.97
N LEU A 89 19.74 1.07 4.17
CA LEU A 89 18.86 2.15 3.68
C LEU A 89 19.54 3.22 2.85
N GLU A 90 20.83 3.04 2.58
CA GLU A 90 21.71 4.07 2.04
C GLU A 90 21.43 4.38 0.57
N LYS A 91 20.99 3.38 -0.20
CA LYS A 91 20.78 3.49 -1.64
C LYS A 91 19.78 2.46 -2.15
N PRO A 92 19.26 2.63 -3.38
CA PRO A 92 18.44 1.62 -4.04
C PRO A 92 19.09 0.23 -3.99
N GLY A 93 18.34 -0.75 -3.47
CA GLY A 93 18.80 -2.14 -3.39
C GLY A 93 19.72 -2.44 -2.20
N SER A 94 19.94 -1.48 -1.31
CA SER A 94 20.57 -1.76 0.00
C SER A 94 19.77 -2.80 0.79
N SER A 95 18.44 -2.74 0.67
CA SER A 95 17.51 -3.75 1.15
C SER A 95 16.55 -4.19 0.03
N LYS A 96 15.79 -5.26 0.28
CA LYS A 96 14.84 -5.84 -0.67
C LYS A 96 13.54 -6.17 0.02
N VAL A 97 12.44 -6.00 -0.70
CA VAL A 97 11.13 -6.47 -0.27
C VAL A 97 10.68 -7.56 -1.23
N SER A 98 10.40 -8.75 -0.69
CA SER A 98 9.83 -9.86 -1.44
C SER A 98 8.39 -10.09 -1.00
N PHE A 99 7.52 -10.22 -1.99
CA PHE A 99 6.12 -10.56 -1.89
C PHE A 99 5.95 -11.98 -2.44
N HIS A 100 5.40 -12.89 -1.65
CA HIS A 100 5.03 -14.23 -2.08
C HIS A 100 3.53 -14.44 -1.91
N LEU A 101 2.85 -14.88 -2.95
CA LEU A 101 1.41 -15.01 -3.03
C LEU A 101 1.06 -16.50 -3.08
N GLU A 102 0.33 -16.95 -2.06
CA GLU A 102 -0.22 -18.30 -1.97
C GLU A 102 -1.74 -18.21 -2.16
N CYS A 103 -2.26 -18.98 -3.12
CA CYS A 103 -3.70 -19.02 -3.41
C CYS A 103 -4.40 -20.06 -2.55
N ASP A 104 -5.50 -19.67 -1.92
CA ASP A 104 -6.46 -20.54 -1.23
C ASP A 104 -7.87 -20.24 -1.76
N GLY A 105 -8.17 -20.76 -2.95
CA GLY A 105 -9.44 -20.52 -3.64
C GLY A 105 -9.60 -19.07 -4.11
N GLU A 106 -10.59 -18.37 -3.56
CA GLU A 106 -10.88 -16.94 -3.86
C GLU A 106 -10.14 -15.98 -2.92
N VAL A 107 -9.24 -16.50 -2.11
CA VAL A 107 -8.45 -15.76 -1.12
C VAL A 107 -6.98 -15.96 -1.44
N THR A 108 -6.21 -14.88 -1.35
CA THR A 108 -4.75 -14.91 -1.49
C THR A 108 -4.09 -14.56 -0.16
N VAL A 109 -3.19 -15.42 0.29
CA VAL A 109 -2.29 -15.14 1.41
C VAL A 109 -1.02 -14.51 0.86
N LEU A 110 -0.75 -13.28 1.28
CA LEU A 110 0.43 -12.54 0.90
C LEU A 110 1.45 -12.56 2.04
N ILE A 111 2.63 -13.11 1.75
CA ILE A 111 3.77 -13.14 2.65
C ILE A 111 4.77 -12.07 2.20
N ILE A 112 5.00 -11.08 3.05
CA ILE A 112 5.90 -9.96 2.81
C ILE A 112 7.15 -10.18 3.67
N THR A 113 8.32 -10.16 3.04
CA THR A 113 9.61 -10.20 3.72
C THR A 113 10.45 -9.01 3.27
N HIS A 114 10.84 -8.16 4.22
CA HIS A 114 11.82 -7.11 4.00
C HIS A 114 13.17 -7.58 4.56
N SER A 115 14.10 -7.86 3.65
CA SER A 115 15.44 -8.39 3.94
C SER A 115 16.53 -7.39 3.61
N GLY A 116 17.74 -7.62 4.11
CA GLY A 116 18.89 -6.75 3.82
C GLY A 116 19.19 -5.71 4.89
N LEU A 117 18.41 -5.66 5.97
CA LEU A 117 18.66 -4.79 7.11
C LEU A 117 19.90 -5.28 7.88
N SER A 118 20.79 -4.36 8.20
CA SER A 118 22.02 -4.65 8.96
C SER A 118 21.71 -5.07 10.41
N GLU A 119 22.74 -5.47 11.16
CA GLU A 119 22.69 -5.73 12.61
C GLU A 119 23.55 -4.73 13.41
N SER A 120 23.97 -3.63 12.78
CA SER A 120 24.62 -2.54 13.52
C SER A 120 23.67 -1.96 14.57
N PRO A 121 24.16 -1.28 15.63
CA PRO A 121 23.29 -0.61 16.61
C PRO A 121 22.26 0.34 15.98
N ASP A 122 22.61 0.98 14.87
CA ASP A 122 21.70 1.81 14.08
C ASP A 122 20.62 1.02 13.33
N ALA A 123 20.85 -0.28 13.11
CA ALA A 123 19.92 -1.14 12.42
C ALA A 123 18.77 -1.61 13.32
N GLU A 124 18.93 -1.64 14.64
CA GLU A 124 17.81 -1.85 15.57
C GLU A 124 16.73 -0.76 15.36
N LYS A 125 17.15 0.50 15.17
CA LYS A 125 16.24 1.61 14.85
C LYS A 125 15.57 1.42 13.49
N ALA A 126 16.31 0.97 12.48
CA ALA A 126 15.76 0.69 11.16
C ALA A 126 14.75 -0.47 11.18
N ILE A 127 15.05 -1.55 11.88
CA ILE A 127 14.17 -2.71 12.07
C ILE A 127 12.90 -2.29 12.82
N ALA A 128 13.03 -1.53 13.92
CA ALA A 128 11.88 -1.00 14.65
C ALA A 128 11.00 -0.11 13.77
N TYR A 129 11.62 0.80 13.00
CA TYR A 129 10.91 1.64 12.03
C TYR A 129 10.11 0.82 11.02
N TYR A 130 10.71 -0.19 10.38
CA TYR A 130 10.00 -1.01 9.39
C TYR A 130 8.97 -1.93 9.99
N ASN A 131 9.19 -2.45 11.20
CA ASN A 131 8.17 -3.24 11.90
C ASN A 131 6.91 -2.39 12.12
N GLU A 132 7.04 -1.13 12.51
CA GLU A 132 5.87 -0.24 12.65
C GLU A 132 5.27 0.13 11.30
N ARG A 133 6.09 0.44 10.29
CA ARG A 133 5.57 0.78 8.95
C ARG A 133 4.85 -0.39 8.29
N TRP A 134 5.37 -1.62 8.38
CA TRP A 134 4.72 -2.81 7.81
C TRP A 134 3.42 -3.19 8.51
N LYS A 135 3.20 -2.79 9.78
CA LYS A 135 1.87 -2.89 10.40
C LYS A 135 0.87 -2.00 9.68
N ILE A 136 1.24 -0.74 9.44
CA ILE A 136 0.38 0.27 8.79
C ILE A 136 0.14 -0.09 7.31
N TRP A 137 1.21 -0.29 6.54
CA TRP A 137 1.11 -0.61 5.11
C TRP A 137 0.43 -1.96 4.87
N GLY A 138 0.71 -2.97 5.72
CA GLY A 138 0.02 -4.25 5.65
C GLY A 138 -1.49 -4.10 5.91
N HIS A 139 -1.88 -3.31 6.90
CA HIS A 139 -3.29 -3.03 7.17
C HIS A 139 -3.98 -2.28 6.02
N ASN A 140 -3.32 -1.25 5.46
CA ASN A 140 -3.85 -0.52 4.31
C ASN A 140 -4.05 -1.43 3.10
N LEU A 141 -3.11 -2.36 2.87
CA LEU A 141 -3.20 -3.34 1.78
C LEU A 141 -4.40 -4.28 1.96
N GLU A 142 -4.68 -4.74 3.18
CA GLU A 142 -5.89 -5.52 3.52
C GLU A 142 -7.17 -4.73 3.23
N LEU A 143 -7.21 -3.44 3.60
CA LEU A 143 -8.36 -2.57 3.34
C LEU A 143 -8.60 -2.36 1.85
N VAL A 144 -7.55 -2.04 1.10
CA VAL A 144 -7.61 -1.86 -0.36
C VAL A 144 -8.06 -3.14 -1.04
N GLY A 145 -7.52 -4.30 -0.64
CA GLY A 145 -7.94 -5.60 -1.16
C GLY A 145 -9.43 -5.89 -0.89
N THR A 146 -9.90 -5.60 0.32
CA THR A 146 -11.31 -5.76 0.70
C THR A 146 -12.24 -4.86 -0.11
N ILE A 147 -11.83 -3.60 -0.34
CA ILE A 147 -12.61 -2.67 -1.17
C ILE A 147 -12.67 -3.16 -2.62
N ARG A 148 -11.55 -3.58 -3.19
CA ARG A 148 -11.50 -4.14 -4.57
C ARG A 148 -12.40 -5.36 -4.72
N ALA A 149 -12.37 -6.28 -3.76
CA ALA A 149 -13.22 -7.48 -3.79
C ALA A 149 -14.72 -7.15 -3.80
N LYS A 150 -15.13 -6.16 -2.98
CA LYS A 150 -16.51 -5.68 -2.94
C LYS A 150 -16.92 -5.00 -4.26
N LEU A 151 -16.03 -4.21 -4.85
CA LEU A 151 -16.27 -3.55 -6.14
C LEU A 151 -16.45 -4.57 -7.26
N ILE A 152 -15.58 -5.58 -7.36
CA ILE A 152 -15.69 -6.68 -8.33
C ILE A 152 -17.04 -7.40 -8.15
N SER A 153 -17.38 -7.76 -6.92
CA SER A 153 -18.65 -8.44 -6.62
C SER A 153 -19.86 -7.62 -7.05
N ALA A 154 -19.86 -6.31 -6.77
CA ALA A 154 -20.94 -5.41 -7.17
C ALA A 154 -21.05 -5.27 -8.70
N GLN A 155 -19.93 -5.21 -9.41
CA GLN A 155 -19.89 -5.17 -10.87
C GLN A 155 -20.46 -6.44 -11.50
N GLU A 156 -20.14 -7.62 -10.96
CA GLU A 156 -20.68 -8.89 -11.46
C GLU A 156 -22.19 -9.02 -11.22
N ILE A 157 -22.69 -8.57 -10.07
CA ILE A 157 -24.12 -8.48 -9.79
C ILE A 157 -24.81 -7.55 -10.80
N ALA A 158 -24.24 -6.37 -11.05
CA ALA A 158 -24.80 -5.42 -12.00
C ALA A 158 -24.85 -5.99 -13.43
N LYS A 159 -23.77 -6.61 -13.91
CA LYS A 159 -23.72 -7.28 -15.23
C LYS A 159 -24.80 -8.35 -15.37
N LYS A 160 -25.00 -9.16 -14.33
CA LYS A 160 -26.04 -10.20 -14.32
C LYS A 160 -27.45 -9.59 -14.43
N ILE A 161 -27.74 -8.52 -13.69
CA ILE A 161 -29.03 -7.84 -13.76
C ILE A 161 -29.29 -7.28 -15.16
N ILE A 162 -28.27 -6.68 -15.80
CA ILE A 162 -28.40 -6.12 -17.16
C ILE A 162 -28.68 -7.25 -18.17
N ARG A 163 -27.89 -8.33 -18.11
CA ARG A 163 -28.03 -9.47 -19.03
C ARG A 163 -29.38 -10.17 -18.90
N ASP A 164 -29.86 -10.35 -17.66
CA ASP A 164 -31.09 -11.11 -17.40
C ASP A 164 -32.37 -10.31 -17.71
N LYS A 165 -32.26 -8.99 -17.96
CA LYS A 165 -33.43 -8.13 -18.21
C LYS A 165 -33.69 -7.76 -19.67
N ASP A 166 -32.83 -8.13 -20.62
CA ASP A 166 -32.95 -7.70 -22.04
C ASP A 166 -33.16 -6.17 -22.17
N VAL A 167 -32.54 -5.42 -21.25
CA VAL A 167 -32.67 -3.97 -21.11
C VAL A 167 -31.65 -3.32 -22.04
N SER A 168 -32.13 -2.51 -22.99
CA SER A 168 -31.25 -1.67 -23.80
C SER A 168 -30.43 -0.76 -22.87
N ILE A 169 -29.14 -0.54 -23.19
CA ILE A 169 -28.31 0.44 -22.47
C ILE A 169 -28.98 1.83 -22.45
N GLU A 170 -29.85 2.12 -23.40
CA GLU A 170 -30.64 3.37 -23.50
C GLU A 170 -31.78 3.46 -22.47
N ASP A 171 -32.22 2.33 -21.90
CA ASP A 171 -33.25 2.28 -20.85
C ASP A 171 -32.65 2.40 -19.43
N LEU A 172 -31.33 2.33 -19.29
CA LEU A 172 -30.60 2.60 -18.06
C LEU A 172 -30.26 4.08 -17.97
N ASP A 173 -31.30 4.91 -17.91
CA ASP A 173 -31.18 6.35 -17.77
C ASP A 173 -30.81 6.71 -16.31
N PHE A 174 -29.57 6.37 -15.93
CA PHE A 174 -28.89 6.95 -14.78
C PHE A 174 -27.99 8.08 -15.26
N VAL A 175 -28.57 9.02 -15.99
CA VAL A 175 -28.00 10.37 -16.08
C VAL A 175 -28.44 11.07 -14.79
N PRO A 176 -27.56 11.24 -13.78
CA PRO A 176 -27.86 12.20 -12.74
C PRO A 176 -28.02 13.53 -13.47
N LYS A 177 -29.24 14.09 -13.48
CA LYS A 177 -29.43 15.48 -13.86
C LYS A 177 -28.38 16.27 -13.08
N PRO A 178 -27.58 17.13 -13.73
CA PRO A 178 -26.60 17.92 -13.02
C PRO A 178 -27.38 18.74 -11.99
N ALA A 179 -27.35 18.30 -10.74
CA ALA A 179 -27.78 19.13 -9.62
C ALA A 179 -26.88 20.34 -9.71
N GLY A 180 -27.48 21.50 -10.00
CA GLY A 180 -26.77 22.74 -10.19
C GLY A 180 -25.71 22.91 -9.11
N GLY A 181 -24.46 23.06 -9.58
CA GLY A 181 -23.26 23.37 -8.83
C GLY A 181 -23.27 23.11 -7.32
N LEU A 182 -22.69 21.99 -6.90
CA LEU A 182 -22.02 21.92 -5.59
C LEU A 182 -20.53 21.68 -5.82
N ARG A 183 -19.83 22.76 -6.14
CA ARG A 183 -18.43 22.90 -5.72
C ARG A 183 -18.43 23.07 -4.21
N LYS A 184 -18.48 21.98 -3.46
CA LYS A 184 -17.84 21.97 -2.14
C LYS A 184 -16.61 21.07 -2.26
N ARG A 185 -15.45 21.68 -2.03
CA ARG A 185 -14.24 20.93 -1.69
C ARG A 185 -14.61 19.96 -0.58
N PHE A 186 -14.16 18.73 -0.71
CA PHE A 186 -14.22 17.77 0.38
C PHE A 186 -13.48 18.39 1.57
N ASP A 187 -14.22 18.70 2.62
CA ASP A 187 -13.69 19.31 3.84
C ASP A 187 -13.37 18.20 4.81
N PHE A 188 -12.08 17.94 5.03
CA PHE A 188 -11.62 16.93 5.98
C PHE A 188 -11.98 17.26 7.43
N SER A 189 -12.46 18.48 7.73
CA SER A 189 -12.96 18.83 9.06
C SER A 189 -14.28 18.16 9.42
N ASP A 190 -15.02 17.62 8.43
CA ASP A 190 -16.22 16.79 8.68
C ASP A 190 -15.87 15.36 9.11
N ILE A 191 -14.61 14.92 8.93
CA ILE A 191 -14.10 13.68 9.50
C ILE A 191 -13.52 14.00 10.88
N SER A 192 -14.38 14.09 11.88
CA SER A 192 -13.97 14.06 13.28
C SER A 192 -13.46 12.64 13.61
N LEU A 193 -12.18 12.39 13.34
CA LEU A 193 -11.47 11.28 13.97
C LEU A 193 -11.36 11.62 15.46
N ASN A 194 -12.16 10.94 16.28
CA ASN A 194 -12.06 11.05 17.73
C ASN A 194 -10.76 10.38 18.18
N THR A 195 -9.65 11.11 18.09
CA THR A 195 -8.29 10.63 18.36
C THR A 195 -8.12 10.09 19.78
N GLY A 196 -8.95 10.54 20.73
CA GLY A 196 -8.95 10.04 22.11
C GLY A 196 -9.47 8.60 22.25
N GLU A 197 -10.37 8.15 21.37
CA GLU A 197 -10.87 6.77 21.36
C GLU A 197 -9.92 5.81 20.63
N LEU A 198 -9.19 6.31 19.63
CA LEU A 198 -8.26 5.50 18.82
C LEU A 198 -6.85 5.37 19.43
N PHE A 199 -6.38 6.40 20.14
CA PHE A 199 -4.98 6.46 20.61
C PHE A 199 -4.84 6.59 22.13
N GLY A 200 -5.95 6.65 22.88
CA GLY A 200 -5.91 7.00 24.30
C GLY A 200 -5.43 8.42 24.54
N ASP A 201 -5.47 8.86 25.80
CA ASP A 201 -5.18 10.24 26.22
C ASP A 201 -3.85 10.77 25.61
N PRO A 202 -3.89 11.83 24.76
CA PRO A 202 -2.71 12.38 24.10
C PRO A 202 -1.67 12.97 25.08
N THR A 203 -2.01 13.08 26.36
CA THR A 203 -1.08 13.51 27.41
C THR A 203 -0.04 12.43 27.77
N VAL A 204 -0.26 11.16 27.41
CA VAL A 204 0.69 10.06 27.69
C VAL A 204 1.90 10.09 26.75
N MET A 205 1.77 10.55 25.51
CA MET A 205 2.91 10.68 24.59
C MET A 205 3.83 11.87 24.89
N LYS A 206 3.37 12.85 25.68
CA LYS A 206 4.21 14.01 26.02
C LYS A 206 5.23 13.71 27.13
N ASN A 207 5.03 12.67 27.93
CA ASN A 207 5.94 12.32 29.03
C ASN A 207 7.06 11.33 28.65
N VAL A 208 7.06 10.79 27.42
CA VAL A 208 8.16 9.91 26.95
C VAL A 208 9.24 10.70 26.21
N VAL A 209 8.95 11.93 25.77
CA VAL A 209 9.90 12.80 25.06
C VAL A 209 10.71 13.68 26.02
N ASP A 210 10.26 13.88 27.26
CA ASP A 210 10.95 14.74 28.24
C ASP A 210 11.80 13.97 29.30
N GLN A 211 12.07 12.67 29.10
CA GLN A 211 13.00 11.89 29.95
C GLN A 211 14.03 11.04 29.17
N ALA A 212 14.37 11.41 27.94
CA ALA A 212 15.48 10.82 27.18
C ALA A 212 16.57 11.86 26.86
#